data_AF-A0A5J4YFF0-F1
#
_entry.id   AF-A0A5J4YFF0-F1
#
_cell.length_a   1.000
_cell.length_b   1.000
_cell.length_c   1.000
_cell.angle_alpha   90.00
_cell.angle_beta   90.00
_cell.angle_gamma   90.00
#
_symmetry.space_group_name_H-M   'P 1'
#
loop_
_entity.id
_entity.type
_entity.pdbx_description
1 polymer ?
#
loop_
_entity_poly.entity_id
_entity_poly.type
_entity_poly.pdbx_seq_one_letter_code
_entity_poly.pdbx_strand_id
1 'polypeptide(L)'
;MDGNNEEALQFEWTSPLGGSPATYHRVKGVVAEQAMACVTYAAAVEQQAYTLAAEIAQHDMEQLKSMPEQHVAAAGLFRRAAGVYEYAADEYIDQLTGPRQADRPAELRQGMPSVLAKLALGQAQAVTAHRAQVKGTSPAVLASLYCGAVDLFEEASHQIRSNDDLKQTSESLRKALGLSSNHNTVKAWQAMAAQEAAESNLGVACANLQEAKRLAQESCQVAQGKSDWQHLFQNELSLISDLMTVYDRERQIVYFQAIAQHLSKLPQGKILVKSAKFEPLQLQHELG
;
A
#
# COMPACT_ATOMS: atom_id res chain seq x y z
N MET A 1 45.12 -4.96 23.49
CA MET A 1 44.59 -4.94 24.87
C MET A 1 43.10 -4.83 24.73
N ASP A 2 42.49 -5.99 24.62
CA ASP A 2 41.05 -6.22 24.49
C ASP A 2 40.39 -5.87 25.82
N GLY A 3 39.47 -4.91 25.78
CA GLY A 3 38.89 -4.32 26.97
C GLY A 3 37.61 -3.57 26.65
N ASN A 4 36.63 -4.28 26.06
CA ASN A 4 35.21 -4.09 26.31
C ASN A 4 34.43 -5.26 25.69
N ASN A 5 34.57 -6.42 26.32
CA ASN A 5 33.57 -7.48 26.23
C ASN A 5 32.38 -7.03 27.09
N GLU A 6 31.58 -6.08 26.61
CA GLU A 6 30.18 -6.07 27.03
C GLU A 6 29.58 -7.35 26.47
N GLU A 7 29.08 -8.23 27.34
CA GLU A 7 28.19 -9.32 26.96
C GLU A 7 26.98 -8.69 26.26
N ALA A 8 27.10 -8.48 24.95
CA ALA A 8 26.06 -7.86 24.16
C ALA A 8 24.80 -8.72 24.32
N LEU A 9 23.79 -8.17 25.00
CA LEU A 9 22.50 -8.81 25.20
C LEU A 9 22.03 -9.40 23.88
N GLN A 10 21.61 -10.65 23.95
CA GLN A 10 21.22 -11.43 22.79
C GLN A 10 19.72 -11.65 22.84
N PHE A 11 19.04 -11.28 21.75
CA PHE A 11 17.60 -11.40 21.59
C PHE A 11 17.28 -12.31 20.42
N GLU A 12 16.13 -12.95 20.43
CA GLU A 12 15.70 -13.87 19.38
C GLU A 12 14.36 -13.40 18.80
N TRP A 13 14.33 -13.22 17.47
CA TRP A 13 13.16 -12.77 16.72
C TRP A 13 12.88 -13.67 15.53
N THR A 14 11.62 -13.78 15.13
CA THR A 14 11.25 -14.35 13.83
C THR A 14 11.24 -13.26 12.75
N SER A 15 11.56 -13.64 11.51
CA SER A 15 11.60 -12.73 10.35
C SER A 15 10.52 -13.10 9.34
N PRO A 16 9.28 -12.59 9.45
CA PRO A 16 8.22 -12.87 8.48
C PRO A 16 8.57 -12.45 7.05
N LEU A 17 9.48 -11.49 6.87
CA LEU A 17 9.95 -11.06 5.55
C LEU A 17 11.09 -11.92 4.98
N GLY A 18 11.69 -12.80 5.79
CA GLY A 18 12.82 -13.68 5.43
C GLY A 18 12.46 -14.94 4.62
N GLY A 19 11.20 -15.10 4.19
CA GLY A 19 10.76 -16.19 3.31
C GLY A 19 10.47 -17.52 4.00
N SER A 20 10.85 -17.70 5.28
CA SER A 20 10.46 -18.84 6.12
C SER A 20 9.98 -18.35 7.49
N PRO A 21 8.70 -18.54 7.85
CA PRO A 21 8.14 -18.04 9.12
C PRO A 21 8.68 -18.75 10.37
N ALA A 22 9.46 -19.82 10.21
CA ALA A 22 9.98 -20.64 11.31
C ALA A 22 11.45 -20.37 11.67
N THR A 23 12.12 -19.42 10.99
CA THR A 23 13.53 -19.12 11.24
C THR A 23 13.67 -18.09 12.35
N TYR A 24 14.33 -18.48 13.45
CA TYR A 24 14.75 -17.56 14.50
C TYR A 24 16.08 -16.91 14.14
N HIS A 25 16.11 -15.59 14.24
CA HIS A 25 17.30 -14.77 14.07
C HIS A 25 17.76 -14.26 15.42
N ARG A 26 19.06 -14.40 15.67
CA ARG A 26 19.70 -13.87 16.86
C ARG A 26 20.20 -12.47 16.57
N VAL A 27 19.60 -11.47 17.20
CA VAL A 27 20.05 -10.08 17.12
C VAL A 27 20.86 -9.76 18.37
N LYS A 28 21.96 -9.02 18.19
CA LYS A 28 22.89 -8.67 19.26
C LYS A 28 22.83 -7.17 19.51
N GLY A 29 22.75 -6.80 20.79
CA GLY A 29 22.75 -5.41 21.22
C GLY A 29 21.36 -4.78 21.24
N VAL A 30 21.19 -3.82 22.14
CA VAL A 30 19.91 -3.16 22.43
C VAL A 30 19.39 -2.37 21.22
N VAL A 31 20.27 -1.85 20.36
CA VAL A 31 19.86 -1.11 19.16
C VAL A 31 19.13 -2.02 18.16
N ALA A 32 19.62 -3.25 17.96
CA ALA A 32 18.98 -4.20 17.05
C ALA A 32 17.63 -4.69 17.60
N GLU A 33 17.54 -4.86 18.93
CA GLU A 33 16.29 -5.13 19.64
C GLU A 33 15.28 -3.99 19.45
N GLN A 34 15.69 -2.75 19.68
CA GLN A 34 14.84 -1.56 19.50
C GLN A 34 14.35 -1.40 18.06
N ALA A 35 15.23 -1.69 17.08
CA ALA A 35 14.85 -1.69 15.67
C ALA A 35 13.77 -2.74 15.37
N MET A 36 13.95 -3.98 15.82
CA MET A 36 12.93 -5.04 15.66
C MET A 36 11.62 -4.65 16.33
N ALA A 37 11.68 -4.19 17.58
CA ALA A 37 10.50 -3.76 18.33
C ALA A 37 9.74 -2.64 17.60
N CYS A 38 10.45 -1.66 17.01
CA CYS A 38 9.82 -0.59 16.23
C CYS A 38 9.16 -1.11 14.96
N VAL A 39 9.84 -1.95 14.17
CA VAL A 39 9.27 -2.53 12.94
C VAL A 39 8.04 -3.39 13.28
N THR A 40 8.10 -4.22 14.33
CA THR A 40 6.96 -5.03 14.77
C THR A 40 5.80 -4.18 15.28
N TYR A 41 6.08 -3.12 16.04
CA TYR A 41 5.06 -2.18 16.49
C TYR A 41 4.40 -1.45 15.31
N ALA A 42 5.16 -1.00 14.32
CA ALA A 42 4.62 -0.41 13.09
C ALA A 42 3.69 -1.40 12.36
N ALA A 43 4.10 -2.66 12.20
CA ALA A 43 3.28 -3.70 11.59
C ALA A 43 1.98 -3.96 12.37
N ALA A 44 2.02 -3.90 13.70
CA ALA A 44 0.82 -4.01 14.53
C ALA A 44 -0.13 -2.81 14.33
N VAL A 45 0.40 -1.59 14.17
CA VAL A 45 -0.38 -0.40 13.83
C VAL A 45 -0.99 -0.52 12.43
N GLU A 46 -0.27 -1.04 11.44
CA GLU A 46 -0.83 -1.33 10.11
C GLU A 46 -1.96 -2.37 10.20
N GLN A 47 -1.80 -3.42 11.00
CA GLN A 47 -2.85 -4.43 11.16
C GLN A 47 -4.16 -3.83 11.69
N GLN A 48 -4.07 -2.88 12.64
CA GLN A 48 -5.25 -2.14 13.10
C GLN A 48 -5.87 -1.29 11.98
N ALA A 49 -5.04 -0.67 11.15
CA ALA A 49 -5.50 0.09 9.99
C ALA A 49 -6.22 -0.80 8.96
N TYR A 50 -5.72 -2.02 8.72
CA TYR A 50 -6.38 -3.00 7.85
C TYR A 50 -7.73 -3.46 8.38
N THR A 51 -7.86 -3.67 9.70
CA THR A 51 -9.17 -4.01 10.29
C THR A 51 -10.20 -2.91 10.00
N LEU A 52 -9.84 -1.64 10.22
CA LEU A 52 -10.72 -0.52 9.89
C LEU A 52 -10.99 -0.41 8.37
N ALA A 53 -9.98 -0.66 7.53
CA ALA A 53 -10.16 -0.64 6.08
C ALA A 53 -11.10 -1.76 5.59
N ALA A 54 -11.04 -2.94 6.21
CA ALA A 54 -11.94 -4.05 5.92
C ALA A 54 -13.38 -3.75 6.35
N GLU A 55 -13.58 -3.08 7.49
CA GLU A 55 -14.90 -2.60 7.92
C GLU A 55 -15.47 -1.57 6.94
N ILE A 56 -14.65 -0.62 6.48
CA ILE A 56 -15.05 0.36 5.45
C ILE A 56 -15.51 -0.35 4.17
N ALA A 57 -14.82 -1.42 3.76
CA ALA A 57 -15.14 -2.15 2.53
C ALA A 57 -16.46 -2.94 2.59
N GLN A 58 -17.05 -3.13 3.77
CA GLN A 58 -18.34 -3.82 3.93
C GLN A 58 -19.55 -2.90 3.73
N HIS A 59 -19.34 -1.59 3.67
CA HIS A 59 -20.41 -0.60 3.57
C HIS A 59 -20.55 -0.07 2.15
N ASP A 60 -21.78 0.23 1.74
CA ASP A 60 -22.02 0.91 0.47
C ASP A 60 -21.65 2.40 0.54
N MET A 61 -21.61 3.04 -0.63
CA MET A 61 -21.20 4.44 -0.76
C MET A 61 -22.10 5.42 0.02
N GLU A 62 -23.40 5.13 0.19
CA GLU A 62 -24.31 6.01 0.92
C GLU A 62 -24.12 5.88 2.43
N GLN A 63 -23.94 4.66 2.93
CA GLN A 63 -23.60 4.39 4.32
C GLN A 63 -22.27 5.08 4.70
N LEU A 64 -21.26 4.97 3.84
CA LEU A 64 -19.94 5.55 4.08
C LEU A 64 -19.95 7.09 4.17
N LYS A 65 -20.90 7.78 3.55
CA LYS A 65 -21.03 9.25 3.70
C LYS A 65 -21.31 9.65 5.16
N SER A 66 -21.96 8.78 5.93
CA SER A 66 -22.26 9.01 7.35
C SER A 66 -21.10 8.63 8.30
N MET A 67 -20.03 8.00 7.79
CA MET A 67 -18.93 7.46 8.60
C MET A 67 -17.55 8.02 8.20
N PRO A 68 -17.38 9.34 8.03
CA PRO A 68 -16.13 9.92 7.52
C PRO A 68 -14.93 9.74 8.46
N GLU A 69 -15.18 9.46 9.74
CA GLU A 69 -14.16 9.28 10.77
C GLU A 69 -13.37 7.98 10.58
N GLN A 70 -13.99 6.91 10.07
CA GLN A 70 -13.33 5.62 9.87
C GLN A 70 -12.21 5.72 8.83
N HIS A 71 -12.44 6.37 7.69
CA HIS A 71 -11.38 6.60 6.70
C HIS A 71 -10.25 7.46 7.25
N VAL A 72 -10.58 8.47 8.06
CA VAL A 72 -9.57 9.35 8.67
C VAL A 72 -8.74 8.57 9.68
N ALA A 73 -9.37 7.73 10.50
CA ALA A 73 -8.69 6.86 11.46
C ALA A 73 -7.79 5.84 10.76
N ALA A 74 -8.30 5.12 9.76
CA ALA A 74 -7.52 4.14 9.00
C ALA A 74 -6.32 4.78 8.30
N ALA A 75 -6.52 5.89 7.58
CA ALA A 75 -5.41 6.63 6.94
C ALA A 75 -4.43 7.19 7.97
N GLY A 76 -4.92 7.63 9.14
CA GLY A 76 -4.08 8.11 10.25
C GLY A 76 -3.18 7.02 10.82
N LEU A 77 -3.70 5.80 10.99
CA LEU A 77 -2.92 4.66 11.47
C LEU A 77 -1.85 4.24 10.46
N PHE A 78 -2.17 4.14 9.17
CA PHE A 78 -1.16 3.88 8.14
C PHE A 78 -0.05 4.94 8.14
N ARG A 79 -0.40 6.23 8.23
CA ARG A 79 0.59 7.32 8.34
C ARG A 79 1.45 7.22 9.60
N ARG A 80 0.88 6.77 10.72
CA ARG A 80 1.61 6.51 11.96
C ARG A 80 2.58 5.35 11.79
N ALA A 81 2.15 4.24 11.20
CA ALA A 81 3.04 3.12 10.90
C ALA A 81 4.22 3.55 10.01
N ALA A 82 3.95 4.31 8.94
CA ALA A 82 4.99 4.86 8.07
C ALA A 82 6.02 5.68 8.86
N GLY A 83 5.55 6.54 9.77
CA GLY A 83 6.42 7.33 10.64
C GLY A 83 7.31 6.50 11.58
N VAL A 84 6.79 5.40 12.11
CA VAL A 84 7.57 4.48 12.93
C VAL A 84 8.62 3.75 12.09
N TYR A 85 8.28 3.32 10.87
CA TYR A 85 9.25 2.70 9.96
C TYR A 85 10.36 3.67 9.55
N GLU A 86 10.02 4.92 9.23
CA GLU A 86 11.00 5.97 8.92
C GLU A 86 11.91 6.24 10.13
N TYR A 87 11.33 6.39 11.31
CA TYR A 87 12.11 6.54 12.55
C TYR A 87 13.06 5.36 12.78
N ALA A 88 12.59 4.12 12.57
CA ALA A 88 13.44 2.94 12.71
C ALA A 88 14.59 2.93 11.69
N ALA A 89 14.34 3.39 10.46
CA ALA A 89 15.36 3.51 9.41
C ALA A 89 16.48 4.47 9.86
N ASP A 90 16.10 5.69 10.23
CA ASP A 90 17.01 6.80 10.48
C ASP A 90 17.76 6.63 11.81
N GLU A 91 17.07 6.19 12.87
CA GLU A 91 17.62 6.17 14.23
C GLU A 91 18.29 4.85 14.58
N TYR A 92 17.85 3.71 14.01
CA TYR A 92 18.40 2.42 14.40
C TYR A 92 19.12 1.71 13.26
N ILE A 93 18.50 1.55 12.09
CA ILE A 93 19.09 0.73 11.02
C ILE A 93 20.40 1.32 10.51
N ASP A 94 20.50 2.63 10.37
CA ASP A 94 21.74 3.29 9.94
C ASP A 94 22.89 3.14 10.97
N GLN A 95 22.56 2.91 12.24
CA GLN A 95 23.54 2.67 13.32
C GLN A 95 24.00 1.20 13.40
N LEU A 96 23.29 0.27 12.75
CA LEU A 96 23.63 -1.15 12.81
C LEU A 96 24.90 -1.46 11.99
N THR A 97 26.06 -1.35 12.63
CA THR A 97 27.35 -1.82 12.12
C THR A 97 27.54 -3.33 12.38
N GLY A 98 28.01 -4.11 11.41
CA GLY A 98 28.32 -5.54 11.64
C GLY A 98 28.38 -6.39 10.38
N PRO A 99 28.87 -7.66 10.46
CA PRO A 99 29.12 -8.49 9.30
C PRO A 99 27.84 -8.87 8.54
N ARG A 100 28.03 -9.16 7.24
CA ARG A 100 27.08 -9.50 6.15
C ARG A 100 25.59 -9.35 6.50
N GLN A 101 24.91 -8.46 5.77
CA GLN A 101 23.44 -8.27 5.80
C GLN A 101 22.62 -9.58 5.69
N ALA A 102 23.21 -10.66 5.18
CA ALA A 102 22.59 -11.97 5.02
C ALA A 102 22.15 -12.64 6.35
N ASP A 103 22.84 -12.38 7.47
CA ASP A 103 22.47 -12.97 8.78
C ASP A 103 21.42 -12.13 9.53
N ARG A 104 21.13 -10.92 9.03
CA ARG A 104 20.14 -10.03 9.63
C ARG A 104 18.72 -10.45 9.23
N PRO A 105 17.74 -10.33 10.16
CA PRO A 105 16.33 -10.35 9.79
C PRO A 105 16.07 -9.43 8.60
N ALA A 106 15.21 -9.84 7.68
CA ALA A 106 14.89 -9.05 6.49
C ALA A 106 14.36 -7.65 6.85
N GLU A 107 13.67 -7.53 7.98
CA GLU A 107 13.17 -6.31 8.59
C GLU A 107 14.27 -5.27 8.88
N LEU A 108 15.47 -5.74 9.23
CA LEU A 108 16.61 -4.90 9.60
C LEU A 108 17.60 -4.66 8.44
N ARG A 109 17.27 -5.13 7.23
CA ARG A 109 18.11 -4.86 6.06
C ARG A 109 17.98 -3.41 5.64
N GLN A 110 19.08 -2.85 5.15
CA GLN A 110 19.11 -1.44 4.77
C GLN A 110 18.07 -1.16 3.67
N GLY A 111 17.28 -0.11 3.88
CA GLY A 111 16.18 0.27 2.99
C GLY A 111 14.87 -0.50 3.19
N MET A 112 14.84 -1.62 3.92
CA MET A 112 13.58 -2.35 4.16
C MET A 112 12.54 -1.50 4.91
N PRO A 113 12.86 -0.79 6.01
CA PRO A 113 11.87 0.06 6.65
C PRO A 113 11.38 1.18 5.73
N SER A 114 12.22 1.72 4.84
CA SER A 114 11.80 2.73 3.85
C SER A 114 10.79 2.16 2.83
N VAL A 115 10.94 0.88 2.46
CA VAL A 115 9.99 0.16 1.61
C VAL A 115 8.66 -0.04 2.34
N LEU A 116 8.69 -0.46 3.61
CA LEU A 116 7.49 -0.64 4.44
C LEU A 116 6.78 0.69 4.71
N ALA A 117 7.53 1.78 4.93
CA ALA A 117 6.97 3.12 5.06
C ALA A 117 6.20 3.54 3.80
N LYS A 118 6.76 3.28 2.60
CA LYS A 118 6.07 3.56 1.33
C LYS A 118 4.84 2.69 1.13
N LEU A 119 4.87 1.42 1.53
CA LEU A 119 3.70 0.55 1.52
C LEU A 119 2.57 1.15 2.38
N ALA A 120 2.86 1.50 3.63
CA ALA A 120 1.92 2.18 4.53
C ALA A 120 1.39 3.49 3.94
N LEU A 121 2.26 4.34 3.38
CA LEU A 121 1.83 5.59 2.75
C LEU A 121 0.95 5.35 1.52
N GLY A 122 1.27 4.36 0.69
CA GLY A 122 0.44 3.98 -0.45
C GLY A 122 -0.96 3.58 -0.01
N GLN A 123 -1.07 2.84 1.10
CA GLN A 123 -2.35 2.44 1.69
C GLN A 123 -3.11 3.62 2.29
N ALA A 124 -2.42 4.52 3.00
CA ALA A 124 -3.02 5.76 3.49
C ALA A 124 -3.57 6.62 2.32
N GLN A 125 -2.82 6.70 1.22
CA GLN A 125 -3.21 7.41 0.02
C GLN A 125 -4.44 6.76 -0.64
N ALA A 126 -4.47 5.43 -0.76
CA ALA A 126 -5.60 4.68 -1.31
C ALA A 126 -6.89 4.88 -0.48
N VAL A 127 -6.80 4.82 0.86
CA VAL A 127 -7.94 5.11 1.75
C VAL A 127 -8.39 6.56 1.61
N THR A 128 -7.44 7.49 1.45
CA THR A 128 -7.75 8.91 1.22
C THR A 128 -8.46 9.13 -0.12
N ALA A 129 -8.03 8.45 -1.18
CA ALA A 129 -8.69 8.47 -2.48
C ALA A 129 -10.11 7.89 -2.41
N HIS A 130 -10.30 6.75 -1.73
CA HIS A 130 -11.61 6.16 -1.51
C HIS A 130 -12.55 7.11 -0.74
N ARG A 131 -12.05 7.77 0.31
CA ARG A 131 -12.82 8.81 1.01
C ARG A 131 -13.20 9.97 0.10
N ALA A 132 -12.30 10.39 -0.79
CA ALA A 132 -12.58 11.45 -1.76
C ALA A 132 -13.67 11.02 -2.75
N GLN A 133 -13.69 9.75 -3.17
CA GLN A 133 -14.75 9.15 -3.98
C GLN A 133 -16.11 9.21 -3.25
N VAL A 134 -16.16 8.78 -1.98
CA VAL A 134 -17.38 8.83 -1.16
C VAL A 134 -17.95 10.26 -1.04
N LYS A 135 -17.06 11.26 -1.01
CA LYS A 135 -17.43 12.69 -0.98
C LYS A 135 -17.88 13.26 -2.32
N GLY A 136 -17.86 12.49 -3.40
CA GLY A 136 -18.21 12.99 -4.74
C GLY A 136 -17.15 13.90 -5.35
N THR A 137 -15.87 13.65 -5.06
CA THR A 137 -14.76 14.37 -5.73
C THR A 137 -14.79 14.10 -7.24
N SER A 138 -14.38 15.09 -8.04
CA SER A 138 -14.41 14.95 -9.50
C SER A 138 -13.59 13.75 -9.98
N PRO A 139 -14.03 13.04 -11.04
CA PRO A 139 -13.36 11.81 -11.47
C PRO A 139 -11.90 12.02 -11.90
N ALA A 140 -11.58 13.13 -12.58
CA ALA A 140 -10.19 13.48 -12.93
C ALA A 140 -9.28 13.64 -11.70
N VAL A 141 -9.77 14.28 -10.62
CA VAL A 141 -9.01 14.41 -9.37
C VAL A 141 -8.88 13.05 -8.68
N LEU A 142 -9.96 12.26 -8.68
CA LEU A 142 -9.94 10.93 -8.09
C LEU A 142 -8.92 10.00 -8.77
N ALA A 143 -8.84 10.02 -10.11
CA ALA A 143 -7.84 9.29 -10.86
C ALA A 143 -6.41 9.70 -10.43
N SER A 144 -6.13 10.99 -10.30
CA SER A 144 -4.83 11.50 -9.82
C SER A 144 -4.50 11.06 -8.39
N LEU A 145 -5.50 10.97 -7.50
CA LEU A 145 -5.29 10.47 -6.14
C LEU A 145 -4.93 8.99 -6.10
N TYR A 146 -5.60 8.17 -6.92
CA TYR A 146 -5.26 6.74 -7.06
C TYR A 146 -3.90 6.54 -7.72
N CYS A 147 -3.56 7.31 -8.75
CA CYS A 147 -2.21 7.31 -9.33
C CYS A 147 -1.14 7.71 -8.30
N GLY A 148 -1.45 8.60 -7.35
CA GLY A 148 -0.54 8.91 -6.25
C GLY A 148 -0.26 7.70 -5.33
N ALA A 149 -1.23 6.79 -5.14
CA ALA A 149 -1.00 5.54 -4.42
C ALA A 149 -0.13 4.58 -5.25
N VAL A 150 -0.38 4.50 -6.56
CA VAL A 150 0.42 3.72 -7.52
C VAL A 150 1.89 4.14 -7.47
N ASP A 151 2.17 5.44 -7.52
CA ASP A 151 3.54 5.98 -7.47
C ASP A 151 4.30 5.49 -6.23
N LEU A 152 3.65 5.47 -5.06
CA LEU A 152 4.25 4.99 -3.81
C LEU A 152 4.55 3.47 -3.84
N PHE A 153 3.63 2.66 -4.39
CA PHE A 153 3.84 1.21 -4.50
C PHE A 153 4.90 0.85 -5.56
N GLU A 154 4.94 1.56 -6.68
CA GLU A 154 5.97 1.40 -7.71
C GLU A 154 7.34 1.84 -7.20
N GLU A 155 7.43 2.93 -6.44
CA GLU A 155 8.67 3.37 -5.82
C GLU A 155 9.19 2.32 -4.83
N ALA A 156 8.33 1.79 -3.96
CA ALA A 156 8.69 0.69 -3.06
C ALA A 156 9.16 -0.56 -3.82
N SER A 157 8.44 -0.93 -4.90
CA SER A 157 8.83 -2.05 -5.76
C SER A 157 10.16 -1.82 -6.46
N HIS A 158 10.40 -0.61 -6.93
CA HIS A 158 11.67 -0.21 -7.54
C HIS A 158 12.82 -0.33 -6.52
N GLN A 159 12.64 0.15 -5.29
CA GLN A 159 13.65 0.03 -4.23
C GLN A 159 14.03 -1.42 -3.94
N ILE A 160 13.06 -2.34 -3.91
CA ILE A 160 13.34 -3.78 -3.78
C ILE A 160 14.13 -4.31 -4.98
N ARG A 161 13.79 -3.90 -6.20
CA ARG A 161 14.44 -4.37 -7.43
C ARG A 161 15.87 -3.83 -7.58
N SER A 162 16.11 -2.59 -7.15
CA SER A 162 17.39 -1.89 -7.30
C SER A 162 18.40 -2.23 -6.20
N ASN A 163 17.95 -2.81 -5.08
CA ASN A 163 18.82 -3.19 -3.97
C ASN A 163 18.99 -4.72 -3.92
N ASP A 164 20.21 -5.20 -4.19
CA ASP A 164 20.54 -6.63 -4.21
C ASP A 164 20.23 -7.34 -2.87
N ASP A 165 20.38 -6.65 -1.74
CA ASP A 165 20.11 -7.20 -0.42
C ASP A 165 18.60 -7.39 -0.15
N LEU A 166 17.77 -6.63 -0.86
CA LEU A 166 16.32 -6.73 -0.82
C LEU A 166 15.77 -7.71 -1.87
N LYS A 167 16.57 -8.24 -2.80
CA LYS A 167 16.08 -9.21 -3.79
C LYS A 167 15.65 -10.54 -3.18
N GLN A 168 16.21 -10.89 -2.02
CA GLN A 168 15.83 -12.06 -1.22
C GLN A 168 14.60 -11.82 -0.34
N THR A 169 13.91 -10.69 -0.50
CA THR A 169 12.70 -10.36 0.28
C THR A 169 11.53 -11.29 -0.07
N SER A 170 10.66 -11.53 0.91
CA SER A 170 9.41 -12.29 0.76
C SER A 170 8.68 -12.01 -0.54
N GLU A 171 8.35 -13.08 -1.27
CA GLU A 171 7.46 -13.04 -2.43
C GLU A 171 6.09 -12.46 -2.07
N SER A 172 5.62 -12.67 -0.83
CA SER A 172 4.34 -12.13 -0.36
C SER A 172 4.35 -10.60 -0.33
N LEU A 173 5.45 -9.96 0.08
CA LEU A 173 5.56 -8.49 0.05
C LEU A 173 5.58 -7.96 -1.39
N ARG A 174 6.36 -8.59 -2.27
CA ARG A 174 6.41 -8.21 -3.70
C ARG A 174 5.04 -8.34 -4.36
N LYS A 175 4.32 -9.43 -4.08
CA LYS A 175 2.94 -9.61 -4.56
C LYS A 175 2.01 -8.55 -3.97
N ALA A 176 2.09 -8.27 -2.68
CA ALA A 176 1.25 -7.24 -2.05
C ALA A 176 1.45 -5.87 -2.68
N LEU A 177 2.69 -5.46 -2.94
CA LEU A 177 3.00 -4.19 -3.63
C LEU A 177 2.43 -4.16 -5.06
N GLY A 178 2.67 -5.21 -5.85
CA GLY A 178 2.17 -5.29 -7.23
C GLY A 178 0.65 -5.31 -7.32
N LEU A 179 -0.02 -6.11 -6.47
CA LEU A 179 -1.48 -6.18 -6.43
C LEU A 179 -2.09 -4.87 -5.93
N SER A 180 -1.47 -4.20 -4.95
CA SER A 180 -1.92 -2.88 -4.49
C SER A 180 -1.79 -1.82 -5.58
N SER A 181 -0.66 -1.81 -6.31
CA SER A 181 -0.44 -0.94 -7.47
C SER A 181 -1.51 -1.17 -8.56
N ASN A 182 -1.74 -2.43 -8.92
CA ASN A 182 -2.73 -2.77 -9.94
C ASN A 182 -4.16 -2.42 -9.52
N HIS A 183 -4.53 -2.66 -8.26
CA HIS A 183 -5.87 -2.29 -7.75
C HIS A 183 -6.12 -0.78 -7.87
N ASN A 184 -5.14 0.04 -7.47
CA ASN A 184 -5.26 1.49 -7.58
C ASN A 184 -5.23 1.97 -9.05
N THR A 185 -4.50 1.27 -9.93
CA THR A 185 -4.56 1.53 -11.38
C THR A 185 -5.94 1.22 -11.96
N VAL A 186 -6.57 0.10 -11.56
CA VAL A 186 -7.95 -0.23 -11.94
C VAL A 186 -8.92 0.87 -11.49
N LYS A 187 -8.80 1.34 -10.24
CA LYS A 187 -9.60 2.45 -9.72
C LYS A 187 -9.38 3.76 -10.49
N ALA A 188 -8.14 4.05 -10.88
CA ALA A 188 -7.83 5.23 -11.69
C ALA A 188 -8.50 5.14 -13.08
N TRP A 189 -8.49 3.97 -13.72
CA TRP A 189 -9.19 3.76 -14.99
C TRP A 189 -10.71 3.88 -14.87
N GLN A 190 -11.32 3.36 -13.80
CA GLN A 190 -12.75 3.55 -13.53
C GLN A 190 -13.08 5.04 -13.37
N ALA A 191 -12.24 5.80 -12.66
CA ALA A 191 -12.42 7.24 -12.51
C ALA A 191 -12.25 7.98 -13.86
N MET A 192 -11.29 7.60 -14.69
CA MET A 192 -11.16 8.16 -16.04
C MET A 192 -12.34 7.80 -16.94
N ALA A 193 -12.86 6.57 -16.85
CA ALA A 193 -14.08 6.20 -17.58
C ALA A 193 -15.29 7.06 -17.16
N ALA A 194 -15.44 7.33 -15.85
CA ALA A 194 -16.48 8.22 -15.35
C ALA A 194 -16.29 9.66 -15.82
N GLN A 195 -15.04 10.15 -15.94
CA GLN A 195 -14.75 11.46 -16.52
C GLN A 195 -15.22 11.55 -17.98
N GLU A 196 -14.79 10.60 -18.81
CA GLU A 196 -15.15 10.56 -20.23
C GLU A 196 -16.66 10.40 -20.43
N ALA A 197 -17.32 9.59 -19.60
CA ALA A 197 -18.77 9.44 -19.63
C ALA A 197 -19.50 10.76 -19.30
N ALA A 198 -19.00 11.53 -18.32
CA ALA A 198 -19.54 12.84 -17.98
C ALA A 198 -19.37 13.87 -19.11
N GLU A 199 -18.36 13.69 -19.96
CA GLU A 199 -18.11 14.47 -21.17
C GLU A 199 -18.78 13.89 -22.42
N SER A 200 -19.67 12.90 -22.25
CA SER A 200 -20.35 12.20 -23.35
C SER A 200 -19.41 11.45 -24.30
N ASN A 201 -18.16 11.18 -23.92
CA ASN A 201 -17.19 10.39 -24.68
C ASN A 201 -17.29 8.88 -24.33
N LEU A 202 -18.48 8.30 -24.44
CA LEU A 202 -18.74 6.92 -24.00
C LEU A 202 -17.92 5.87 -24.78
N GLY A 203 -17.51 6.15 -26.02
CA GLY A 203 -16.59 5.30 -26.77
C GLY A 203 -15.22 5.14 -26.09
N VAL A 204 -14.69 6.23 -25.52
CA VAL A 204 -13.44 6.24 -24.74
C VAL A 204 -13.67 5.68 -23.34
N ALA A 205 -14.81 6.01 -22.71
CA ALA A 205 -15.17 5.44 -21.40
C ALA A 205 -15.21 3.90 -21.43
N CYS A 206 -15.83 3.31 -22.45
CA CYS A 206 -15.85 1.85 -22.62
C CYS A 206 -14.44 1.27 -22.85
N ALA A 207 -13.57 1.96 -23.61
CA ALA A 207 -12.19 1.52 -23.82
C ALA A 207 -11.39 1.53 -22.50
N ASN A 208 -11.53 2.57 -21.68
CA ASN A 208 -10.92 2.64 -20.35
C ASN A 208 -11.42 1.52 -19.43
N LEU A 209 -12.72 1.20 -19.44
CA LEU A 209 -13.25 0.07 -18.66
C LEU A 209 -12.79 -1.29 -19.16
N GLN A 210 -12.58 -1.46 -20.46
CA GLN A 210 -11.98 -2.69 -21.01
C GLN A 210 -10.55 -2.89 -20.50
N GLU A 211 -9.75 -1.82 -20.45
CA GLU A 211 -8.39 -1.88 -19.89
C GLU A 211 -8.41 -2.17 -18.38
N ALA A 212 -9.30 -1.50 -17.63
CA ALA A 212 -9.50 -1.78 -16.21
C ALA A 212 -9.87 -3.26 -15.98
N LYS A 213 -10.78 -3.81 -16.80
CA LYS A 213 -11.20 -5.21 -16.73
C LYS A 213 -10.05 -6.16 -17.02
N ARG A 214 -9.27 -5.91 -18.08
CA ARG A 214 -8.10 -6.73 -18.44
C ARG A 214 -7.11 -6.80 -17.29
N LEU A 215 -6.74 -5.65 -16.73
CA LEU A 215 -5.79 -5.58 -15.61
C LEU A 215 -6.33 -6.26 -14.34
N ALA A 216 -7.62 -6.10 -14.04
CA ALA A 216 -8.26 -6.78 -12.91
C ALA A 216 -8.30 -8.31 -13.09
N GLN A 217 -8.53 -8.80 -14.31
CA GLN A 217 -8.50 -10.24 -14.62
C GLN A 217 -7.10 -10.83 -14.44
N GLU A 218 -6.07 -10.16 -14.95
CA GLU A 218 -4.67 -10.57 -14.78
C GLU A 218 -4.26 -10.57 -13.31
N SER A 219 -4.64 -9.53 -12.56
CA SER A 219 -4.33 -9.42 -11.13
C SER A 219 -5.06 -10.49 -10.31
N CYS A 220 -6.30 -10.84 -10.66
CA CYS A 220 -7.04 -11.94 -10.05
C CYS A 220 -6.32 -13.30 -10.25
N GLN A 221 -5.71 -13.52 -11.42
CA GLN A 221 -4.90 -14.71 -11.68
C GLN A 221 -3.61 -14.73 -10.84
N VAL A 222 -2.92 -13.60 -10.71
CA VAL A 222 -1.73 -13.47 -9.86
C VAL A 222 -2.07 -13.70 -8.38
N ALA A 223 -3.27 -13.30 -7.95
CA ALA A 223 -3.77 -13.47 -6.59
C ALA A 223 -4.24 -14.90 -6.25
N GLN A 224 -4.13 -15.87 -7.16
CA GLN A 224 -4.54 -17.26 -6.90
C GLN A 224 -3.89 -17.82 -5.62
N GLY A 225 -4.73 -18.38 -4.73
CA GLY A 225 -4.31 -18.88 -3.42
C GLY A 225 -4.25 -17.82 -2.31
N LYS A 226 -4.58 -16.55 -2.60
CA LYS A 226 -4.77 -15.48 -1.61
C LYS A 226 -6.23 -15.00 -1.65
N SER A 227 -7.07 -15.58 -0.78
CA SER A 227 -8.53 -15.37 -0.77
C SER A 227 -8.93 -13.90 -0.85
N ASP A 228 -8.28 -13.05 -0.07
CA ASP A 228 -8.70 -11.67 0.12
C ASP A 228 -8.44 -10.83 -1.14
N TRP A 229 -7.26 -11.00 -1.76
CA TRP A 229 -6.93 -10.34 -3.03
C TRP A 229 -7.80 -10.84 -4.18
N GLN A 230 -8.04 -12.15 -4.23
CA GLN A 230 -8.88 -12.74 -5.27
C GLN A 230 -10.31 -12.22 -5.18
N HIS A 231 -10.89 -12.20 -3.97
CA HIS A 231 -12.22 -11.66 -3.73
C HIS A 231 -12.30 -10.16 -4.06
N LEU A 232 -11.28 -9.38 -3.68
CA LEU A 232 -11.19 -7.96 -4.01
C LEU A 232 -11.25 -7.72 -5.53
N PHE A 233 -10.44 -8.43 -6.33
CA PHE A 233 -10.48 -8.26 -7.79
C PHE A 233 -11.75 -8.83 -8.43
N GLN A 234 -12.35 -9.89 -7.88
CA GLN A 234 -13.65 -10.38 -8.33
C GLN A 234 -14.76 -9.33 -8.13
N ASN A 235 -14.75 -8.64 -6.99
CA ASN A 235 -15.68 -7.53 -6.73
C ASN A 235 -15.47 -6.39 -7.73
N GLU A 236 -14.23 -5.99 -8.00
CA GLU A 236 -13.94 -4.98 -9.03
C GLU A 236 -14.43 -5.40 -10.41
N LEU A 237 -14.24 -6.67 -10.79
CA LEU A 237 -14.71 -7.20 -12.07
C LEU A 237 -16.23 -7.14 -12.19
N SER A 238 -16.96 -7.38 -11.11
CA SER A 238 -18.42 -7.21 -11.07
C SER A 238 -18.80 -5.75 -11.31
N LEU A 239 -18.22 -4.83 -10.54
CA LEU A 239 -18.48 -3.39 -10.65
C LEU A 239 -18.16 -2.84 -12.05
N ILE A 240 -17.03 -3.26 -12.62
CA ILE A 240 -16.65 -2.86 -13.99
C ILE A 240 -17.65 -3.40 -15.00
N SER A 241 -18.11 -4.65 -14.85
CA SER A 241 -19.07 -5.25 -15.78
C SER A 241 -20.42 -4.51 -15.75
N ASP A 242 -20.90 -4.15 -14.56
CA ASP A 242 -22.14 -3.39 -14.39
C ASP A 242 -22.04 -1.99 -15.04
N LEU A 243 -20.93 -1.28 -14.80
CA LEU A 243 -20.65 0.02 -15.42
C LEU A 243 -20.54 -0.08 -16.95
N MET A 244 -19.85 -1.11 -17.45
CA MET A 244 -19.74 -1.35 -18.88
C MET A 244 -21.11 -1.58 -19.52
N THR A 245 -22.02 -2.32 -18.88
CA THR A 245 -23.37 -2.52 -19.42
C THR A 245 -24.13 -1.21 -19.57
N VAL A 246 -24.03 -0.31 -18.59
CA VAL A 246 -24.67 1.02 -18.66
C VAL A 246 -24.08 1.85 -19.78
N TYR A 247 -22.76 2.04 -19.79
CA TYR A 247 -22.10 2.88 -20.77
C TYR A 247 -22.21 2.33 -22.19
N ASP A 248 -22.13 1.02 -22.37
CA ASP A 248 -22.23 0.40 -23.68
C ASP A 248 -23.63 0.54 -24.28
N ARG A 249 -24.67 0.41 -23.46
CA ARG A 249 -26.06 0.61 -23.88
C ARG A 249 -26.29 2.06 -24.33
N GLU A 250 -25.87 3.03 -23.54
CA GLU A 250 -26.01 4.45 -23.89
C GLU A 250 -25.18 4.81 -25.12
N ARG A 251 -23.93 4.31 -25.19
CA ARG A 251 -23.03 4.49 -26.32
C ARG A 251 -23.67 4.03 -27.63
N GLN A 252 -24.33 2.88 -27.63
CA GLN A 252 -24.92 2.28 -28.83
C GLN A 252 -26.26 2.91 -29.22
N ILE A 253 -27.12 3.20 -28.24
CA ILE A 253 -28.52 3.58 -28.50
C ILE A 253 -28.71 5.10 -28.55
N VAL A 254 -27.94 5.85 -27.76
CA VAL A 254 -28.12 7.31 -27.62
C VAL A 254 -27.05 8.06 -28.42
N TYR A 255 -25.78 7.71 -28.22
CA TYR A 255 -24.66 8.47 -28.77
C TYR A 255 -24.11 7.93 -30.09
N PHE A 256 -24.42 6.68 -30.43
CA PHE A 256 -23.94 5.96 -31.63
C PHE A 256 -22.41 6.02 -31.85
N GLN A 257 -21.63 6.05 -30.77
CA GLN A 257 -20.17 6.12 -30.85
C GLN A 257 -19.55 4.74 -31.01
N ALA A 258 -18.48 4.61 -31.81
CA ALA A 258 -17.66 3.40 -31.78
C ALA A 258 -16.82 3.33 -30.48
N ILE A 259 -16.38 2.13 -30.09
CA ILE A 259 -15.37 2.00 -29.04
C ILE A 259 -14.07 2.60 -29.54
N ALA A 260 -13.45 3.47 -28.75
CA ALA A 260 -12.20 4.11 -29.13
C ALA A 260 -11.06 3.08 -29.18
N GLN A 261 -10.14 3.25 -30.13
CA GLN A 261 -8.90 2.46 -30.18
C GLN A 261 -7.82 2.99 -29.22
N HIS A 262 -8.01 4.20 -28.70
CA HIS A 262 -7.11 4.84 -27.75
C HIS A 262 -7.76 4.90 -26.37
N LEU A 263 -6.90 4.94 -25.35
CA LEU A 263 -7.29 5.14 -23.96
C LEU A 263 -7.09 6.61 -23.58
N SER A 264 -7.78 7.06 -22.54
CA SER A 264 -7.42 8.33 -21.89
C SER A 264 -6.01 8.23 -21.33
N LYS A 265 -5.29 9.35 -21.24
CA LYS A 265 -4.02 9.38 -20.52
C LYS A 265 -4.30 9.42 -19.02
N LEU A 266 -3.77 8.46 -18.25
CA LEU A 266 -3.82 8.55 -16.80
C LEU A 266 -3.10 9.83 -16.33
N PRO A 267 -3.69 10.58 -15.38
CA PRO A 267 -3.08 11.80 -14.86
C PRO A 267 -1.83 11.48 -14.03
N GLN A 268 -1.02 12.50 -13.78
CA GLN A 268 0.06 12.39 -12.81
C GLN A 268 -0.49 12.14 -11.41
N GLY A 269 0.18 11.28 -10.65
CA GLY A 269 -0.19 10.99 -9.27
C GLY A 269 -0.07 12.22 -8.36
N LYS A 270 -1.07 12.39 -7.49
CA LYS A 270 -1.08 13.42 -6.46
C LYS A 270 -1.06 12.79 -5.08
N ILE A 271 0.10 12.80 -4.45
CA ILE A 271 0.29 12.30 -3.08
C ILE A 271 -0.11 13.40 -2.09
N LEU A 272 -1.06 13.11 -1.21
CA LEU A 272 -1.54 14.01 -0.16
C LEU A 272 -1.05 13.60 1.23
N VAL A 273 -0.73 12.33 1.41
CA VAL A 273 -0.34 11.76 2.69
C VAL A 273 1.14 11.98 2.97
N LYS A 274 1.47 12.05 4.26
CA LYS A 274 2.83 12.11 4.79
C LYS A 274 2.89 11.27 6.05
N SER A 275 4.05 10.71 6.34
CA SER A 275 4.31 10.03 7.61
C SER A 275 3.97 10.95 8.79
N ALA A 276 3.42 10.37 9.86
CA ALA A 276 3.25 11.07 11.11
C ALA A 276 4.57 11.03 11.88
N LYS A 277 5.00 12.14 12.47
CA LYS A 277 6.20 12.13 13.31
C LYS A 277 6.02 11.11 14.45
N PHE A 278 6.96 10.19 14.58
CA PHE A 278 7.03 9.28 15.72
C PHE A 278 8.09 9.77 16.70
N GLU A 279 7.73 9.80 17.98
CA GLU A 279 8.64 10.08 19.08
C GLU A 279 8.46 8.96 20.10
N PRO A 280 9.50 8.16 20.40
CA PRO A 280 9.40 7.15 21.44
C PRO A 280 9.21 7.81 22.79
N LEU A 281 8.49 7.12 23.69
CA LEU A 281 8.34 7.55 25.07
C LEU A 281 9.73 7.63 25.72
N GLN A 282 10.17 8.84 26.06
CA GLN A 282 11.36 9.01 26.87
C GLN A 282 11.00 8.62 28.30
N LEU A 283 11.66 7.60 28.84
CA LEU A 283 11.64 7.33 30.27
C LEU A 283 12.30 8.52 30.96
N GLN A 284 11.50 9.40 31.55
CA GLN A 284 12.02 10.39 32.47
C GLN A 284 12.58 9.64 33.67
N HIS A 285 13.91 9.52 33.73
CA HIS A 285 14.59 9.07 34.93
C HIS A 285 14.42 10.14 36.02
N GLU A 286 13.29 10.13 36.72
CA GLU A 286 13.23 10.64 38.09
C GLU A 286 13.92 9.61 39.00
N LEU A 287 15.25 9.56 38.93
CA LEU A 287 16.06 8.95 39.98
C LEU A 287 16.51 10.09 40.89
N GLY A 288 15.71 10.32 41.94
CA GLY A 288 16.12 11.08 43.13
C GLY A 288 17.05 10.28 44.03
#